data_AF-A0A517W9N2-F1
#
_entry.id   AF-A0A517W9N2-F1
#
_cell.length_a   1.000
_cell.length_b   1.000
_cell.length_c   1.000
_cell.angle_alpha   90.00
_cell.angle_beta   90.00
_cell.angle_gamma   90.00
#
_symmetry.space_group_name_H-M   'P 1'
#
loop_
_entity.id
_entity.type
_entity.pdbx_description
1 polymer ?
#
loop_
_entity_poly.entity_id
_entity_poly.type
_entity_poly.pdbx_seq_one_letter_code
_entity_poly.pdbx_strand_id
1 'polypeptide(L)' 'MTQQDLDNAVASVTGEDIHAIRKRGFSLADPLNVNFDPEPDNQSPQIMDWDAWELESNVSLFSQPFGRFPGLA' A
#
# COMPACT_ATOMS: atom_id res chain seq x y z
N MET A 1 -2.56 -17.58 -23.01
CA MET A 1 -3.76 -16.97 -22.40
C MET A 1 -3.73 -15.50 -22.76
N THR A 2 -4.81 -14.96 -23.30
CA THR A 2 -4.91 -13.54 -23.63
C THR A 2 -5.33 -12.74 -22.40
N GLN A 3 -5.17 -11.41 -22.43
CA GLN A 3 -5.66 -10.53 -21.37
C GLN A 3 -7.19 -10.67 -21.17
N GLN A 4 -7.92 -10.89 -22.26
CA GLN A 4 -9.37 -11.09 -22.22
C GLN A 4 -9.76 -12.39 -21.52
N ASP A 5 -8.98 -13.46 -21.71
CA ASP A 5 -9.19 -14.72 -21.00
C ASP A 5 -8.94 -14.56 -19.50
N LEU A 6 -7.95 -13.75 -19.12
CA LEU A 6 -7.66 -13.41 -17.72
C LEU A 6 -8.80 -12.61 -17.09
N ASP A 7 -9.24 -11.54 -17.75
CA ASP A 7 -10.33 -10.70 -17.25
C ASP A 7 -11.61 -11.52 -17.05
N ASN A 8 -11.92 -12.41 -18.01
CA ASN A 8 -13.07 -13.31 -17.94
C ASN A 8 -12.95 -14.33 -16.80
N ALA A 9 -11.75 -14.88 -16.58
CA ALA A 9 -11.49 -15.81 -15.49
C ALA A 9 -11.68 -15.12 -14.13
N VAL A 10 -11.12 -13.92 -13.96
CA VAL A 10 -11.29 -13.12 -12.73
C VAL A 10 -12.77 -12.81 -12.52
N ALA A 11 -13.49 -12.34 -13.54
CA ALA A 11 -14.91 -12.03 -13.46
C ALA A 11 -15.75 -13.26 -13.07
N SER A 12 -15.40 -14.45 -13.59
CA SER A 12 -16.12 -15.68 -13.29
C SER A 12 -15.99 -16.12 -11.83
N VAL A 13 -14.87 -15.78 -11.18
CA VAL A 13 -14.57 -16.16 -9.79
C VAL A 13 -15.06 -15.11 -8.79
N THR A 14 -14.91 -13.83 -9.11
CA THR A 14 -15.28 -12.73 -8.20
C THR A 14 -16.71 -12.26 -8.37
N GLY A 15 -17.34 -12.52 -9.53
CA GLY A 15 -18.64 -11.96 -9.89
C GLY A 15 -18.60 -10.46 -10.19
N GLU A 16 -17.41 -9.85 -10.29
CA GLU A 16 -17.25 -8.43 -10.58
C GLU A 16 -17.40 -8.13 -12.09
N ASP A 17 -17.77 -6.89 -12.40
CA ASP A 17 -17.88 -6.43 -13.79
C ASP A 17 -16.51 -6.36 -14.49
N ILE A 18 -16.50 -6.74 -15.78
CA ILE A 18 -15.29 -6.77 -16.61
C ILE A 18 -14.63 -5.38 -16.72
N HIS A 19 -15.39 -4.29 -16.73
CA HIS A 19 -14.79 -2.94 -16.77
C HIS A 19 -14.10 -2.61 -15.44
N ALA A 20 -14.64 -3.06 -14.31
CA ALA A 20 -14.02 -2.87 -13.01
C ALA A 20 -12.70 -3.65 -12.92
N ILE A 21 -12.67 -4.89 -13.41
CA ILE A 21 -11.45 -5.73 -13.45
C ILE A 21 -10.39 -5.11 -14.36
N ARG A 22 -10.78 -4.65 -15.57
CA ARG A 22 -9.87 -3.95 -16.49
C ARG A 22 -9.26 -2.68 -15.88
N LYS A 23 -10.08 -1.92 -15.14
CA LYS A 23 -9.60 -0.71 -14.44
C LYS A 23 -8.56 -1.03 -13.37
N ARG A 24 -8.64 -2.22 -12.74
CA ARG A 24 -7.66 -2.68 -11.75
C ARG A 24 -6.36 -3.18 -12.38
N GLY A 25 -6.37 -3.57 -13.65
CA GLY A 25 -5.16 -3.87 -14.41
C GLY A 25 -4.48 -5.18 -14.00
N PHE A 26 -5.25 -6.23 -13.75
CA PHE A 26 -4.66 -7.56 -13.50
C PHE A 26 -3.81 -7.99 -14.70
N SER A 27 -2.60 -8.48 -14.43
CA SER A 27 -1.70 -9.00 -15.44
C SER A 27 -1.08 -10.30 -14.92
N LEU A 28 -0.76 -11.22 -15.83
CA LEU A 28 0.08 -12.36 -15.49
C LEU A 28 1.50 -11.86 -15.25
N ALA A 29 1.95 -11.88 -14.01
CA ALA A 29 3.37 -11.75 -13.73
C ALA A 29 4.09 -12.96 -14.34
N ASP A 30 5.09 -12.71 -15.19
CA ASP A 30 5.96 -13.77 -15.68
C ASP A 30 6.87 -14.22 -14.52
N PRO A 31 6.78 -15.49 -14.06
CA PRO A 31 7.60 -15.98 -12.94
C PRO A 31 9.11 -15.91 -13.20
N LEU A 32 9.52 -15.83 -14.47
CA LEU A 32 10.93 -15.69 -14.86
C LEU A 32 11.35 -14.22 -15.03
N ASN A 33 10.39 -13.29 -15.10
CA ASN A 33 10.64 -11.86 -15.12
C ASN A 33 10.43 -11.27 -13.73
N VAL A 34 11.44 -11.43 -12.88
CA VAL A 34 11.47 -10.95 -11.49
C VAL A 34 11.43 -9.41 -11.40
N ASN A 35 11.86 -8.71 -12.46
CA ASN A 35 11.89 -7.24 -12.53
C ASN A 35 10.58 -6.66 -13.08
N PHE A 36 9.42 -7.17 -12.65
CA PHE A 36 8.12 -6.60 -13.04
C PHE A 36 7.83 -5.27 -12.34
N ASP A 37 8.59 -4.94 -11.29
CA ASP A 37 8.66 -3.61 -10.72
C ASP A 37 9.69 -2.75 -11.49
N PRO A 38 9.27 -1.66 -12.17
CA PRO A 38 10.18 -0.73 -12.80
C PRO A 38 10.93 0.16 -11.79
N GLU A 39 10.57 0.13 -10.51
CA GLU A 39 11.34 0.81 -9.47
C GLU A 39 12.70 0.12 -9.32
N PRO A 40 13.82 0.85 -9.45
CA PRO A 40 15.13 0.27 -9.20
C PRO A 40 15.25 -0.10 -7.72
N ASP A 41 15.25 -1.41 -7.44
CA ASP A 41 15.57 -2.03 -6.13
C ASP A 41 17.01 -1.71 -5.65
N ASN A 42 17.77 -0.91 -6.40
CA ASN A 42 19.09 -0.39 -6.01
C ASN A 42 19.01 0.77 -4.98
N GLN A 43 17.83 1.06 -4.43
CA GLN A 43 17.73 1.97 -3.30
C GLN A 43 18.14 1.23 -2.03
N SER A 44 18.94 1.90 -1.20
CA SER A 44 19.15 1.44 0.17
C SER A 44 17.79 1.19 0.82
N PRO A 45 17.59 0.06 1.55
CA PRO A 45 16.36 -0.18 2.28
C PRO A 45 15.97 1.07 3.08
N GLN A 46 14.79 1.62 2.81
CA GLN A 46 14.28 2.77 3.55
C GLN A 46 13.75 2.28 4.90
N ILE A 47 14.68 1.88 5.78
CA ILE A 47 14.37 1.49 7.15
C ILE A 47 14.24 2.79 7.95
N MET A 48 13.01 3.10 8.35
CA MET A 48 12.71 4.21 9.23
C MET A 48 12.52 3.67 10.65
N ASP A 49 13.22 4.27 11.60
CA ASP A 49 12.96 4.07 13.02
C ASP A 49 11.76 4.93 13.42
N TRP A 50 10.60 4.29 13.55
CA TRP A 50 9.35 4.96 13.91
C TRP A 50 9.37 5.52 15.33
N ASP A 51 10.06 4.85 16.26
CA ASP A 51 10.15 5.27 17.65
C ASP A 51 10.99 6.57 17.75
N ALA A 52 12.10 6.63 17.01
CA ALA A 52 12.92 7.84 16.91
C ALA A 52 12.18 8.98 16.21
N TRP A 53 11.46 8.69 15.12
CA TRP A 53 10.72 9.70 14.37
C TRP A 53 9.55 10.28 15.17
N GLU A 54 8.79 9.46 15.91
CA GLU A 54 7.77 9.96 16.83
C GLU A 54 8.36 10.84 17.93
N LEU A 55 9.53 10.48 18.49
CA LEU A 55 10.18 11.30 19.51
C LEU A 55 10.53 12.71 19.01
N GLU A 56 10.87 12.84 17.73
CA GLU A 56 11.22 14.12 17.09
C GLU A 56 9.99 14.88 16.58
N SER A 57 8.91 14.18 16.20
CA SER A 57 7.75 14.74 15.49
C SER A 57 6.48 14.88 16.34
N ASN A 58 6.41 14.27 17.52
CA ASN A 58 5.21 14.27 18.38
C ASN A 58 5.04 15.59 19.16
N VAL A 59 5.29 16.72 18.50
CA VAL A 59 5.00 18.06 18.98
C VAL A 59 3.76 18.56 18.24
N SER A 60 2.66 18.70 18.97
CA SER A 60 1.45 19.29 18.39
C SER A 60 1.73 20.73 17.95
N LEU A 61 1.58 20.99 16.64
CA LEU A 61 1.68 22.34 16.07
C LEU A 61 0.53 23.27 16.51
N PHE A 62 -0.51 22.69 17.11
CA PHE A 62 -1.68 23.41 17.60
C PHE A 62 -1.85 23.20 19.10
N SER A 63 -2.38 24.21 19.79
CA SER A 63 -2.79 24.07 21.19
C SER A 63 -3.86 22.97 21.29
N GLN A 64 -3.56 21.89 22.02
CA GLN A 64 -4.54 20.87 22.32
C GLN A 64 -5.29 21.30 23.58
N PRO A 65 -6.59 21.67 23.49
CA PRO A 65 -7.33 22.22 24.62
C PRO A 65 -7.59 21.20 25.75
N PHE A 66 -7.22 19.93 25.55
CA PHE A 66 -7.45 18.84 26.50
C PHE A 66 -6.17 18.00 26.70
N GLY A 67 -5.12 18.64 27.19
CA GLY A 67 -3.87 17.97 27.57
C GLY A 67 -3.59 18.14 29.07
N ARG A 68 -3.81 17.05 29.82
CA ARG A 68 -3.45 16.81 31.25
C ARG A 68 -4.50 17.25 32.29
N PHE A 69 -5.35 16.31 32.72
CA PHE A 69 -5.86 16.32 34.09
C PHE A 69 -4.77 15.72 35.00
N PRO A 70 -4.17 16.48 35.93
CA PRO A 70 -3.37 15.89 36.98
C PRO A 70 -4.33 15.24 37.99
N GLY A 71 -4.26 13.92 38.16
CA GLY A 71 -4.85 13.26 39.34
C GLY A 71 -5.83 12.11 39.10
N LEU A 72 -5.50 11.12 38.27
CA LEU A 72 -6.08 9.78 38.40
C LEU A 72 -5.00 8.70 38.27
N ALA A 73 -4.13 8.59 39.28
CA ALA A 73 -4.11 7.51 40.27
C ALA A 73 -3.09 7.87 41.36
#